data_AF-A0A0F9HXV9-F1
#
_entry.id   AF-A0A0F9HXV9-F1
#
_cell.length_a   1.000
_cell.length_b   1.000
_cell.length_c   1.000
_cell.angle_alpha   90.00
_cell.angle_beta   90.00
_cell.angle_gamma   90.00
#
_symmetry.space_group_name_H-M   'P 1'
#
loop_
_entity.id
_entity.type
_entity.pdbx_description
1 polymer ?
#
loop_
_entity_poly.entity_id
_entity_poly.type
_entity_poly.pdbx_seq_one_letter_code
_entity_poly.pdbx_strand_id
1 'polypeptide(L)'
;AARVFEIDGGSKGAIAMYIDSDAATNHAVHLIGAGDLANDKAMLCVESTATALVAGSSLVKILDSGSAAGAGATVYGLEITMDGTNLEGLHVEAGTSLFVEAVTMGTTAKLYFRDTGLYIYSNANGKLTIASDGGGADDITLSGTVTTDAILTLGAAVACANQDFTAIGDMTFTSGSLLRSGSTNTNTLLLAANDTTFITLTTGATDTMAFGAFTANGDITMGDAKNIALNTTTGTKIGTATAQKLGFYNATPVAQPGAYTQTYSTGNKTVANATCASMGDLVATSGGWGASSEINFDKVTTAVDQIIADNLDLRQAVTSIIDDLQALGLVG
;
A
#
# COMPACT_ATOMS: atom_id res chain seq x y z
N ALA A 1 64.26 -26.98 -38.00
CA ALA A 1 64.35 -27.71 -36.71
C ALA A 1 64.46 -29.19 -37.03
N ALA A 2 65.41 -29.90 -36.43
CA ALA A 2 65.47 -31.36 -36.58
C ALA A 2 64.23 -31.96 -35.91
N ARG A 3 63.45 -32.75 -36.66
CA ARG A 3 62.43 -33.61 -36.06
C ARG A 3 63.17 -34.77 -35.42
N VAL A 4 63.22 -34.77 -34.09
CA VAL A 4 63.97 -35.79 -33.33
C VAL A 4 63.22 -37.12 -33.34
N PHE A 5 61.90 -37.09 -33.52
CA PHE A 5 61.06 -38.28 -33.56
C PHE A 5 59.77 -37.98 -34.32
N GLU A 6 59.47 -38.78 -35.35
CA GLU A 6 58.25 -38.67 -36.17
C GLU A 6 57.68 -40.09 -36.36
N ILE A 7 56.41 -40.28 -36.00
CA ILE A 7 55.67 -41.52 -36.25
C ILE A 7 54.53 -41.19 -37.22
N ASP A 8 54.57 -41.77 -38.41
CA ASP A 8 53.54 -41.60 -39.44
C ASP A 8 52.64 -42.85 -39.52
N GLY A 9 51.38 -42.69 -39.10
CA GLY A 9 50.35 -43.73 -39.13
C GLY A 9 49.66 -43.80 -40.49
N GLY A 10 50.39 -44.14 -41.55
CA GLY A 10 49.84 -44.22 -42.90
C GLY A 10 48.60 -45.12 -43.03
N SER A 11 47.45 -44.52 -43.35
CA SER A 11 46.24 -45.09 -43.99
C SER A 11 45.56 -46.38 -43.47
N LYS A 12 46.03 -47.07 -42.41
CA LYS A 12 45.37 -48.27 -41.85
C LYS A 12 45.50 -48.27 -40.33
N GLY A 13 44.49 -48.81 -39.62
CA GLY A 13 44.31 -48.78 -38.17
C GLY A 13 45.42 -49.43 -37.32
N ALA A 14 46.64 -48.92 -37.43
CA ALA A 14 47.79 -49.29 -36.64
C ALA A 14 47.91 -48.35 -35.44
N ILE A 15 48.10 -48.93 -34.26
CA ILE A 15 48.47 -48.19 -33.05
C ILE A 15 49.89 -47.66 -33.29
N ALA A 16 50.03 -46.35 -33.47
CA ALA A 16 51.31 -45.69 -33.71
C ALA A 16 52.21 -45.72 -32.46
N MET A 17 51.61 -45.73 -31.27
CA MET A 17 52.31 -45.77 -29.98
C MET A 17 51.39 -46.36 -28.91
N TYR A 18 51.85 -47.38 -28.19
CA TYR A 18 51.18 -47.92 -27.00
C TYR A 18 52.08 -47.65 -25.79
N ILE A 19 51.52 -47.01 -24.77
CA ILE A 19 52.23 -46.62 -23.56
C ILE A 19 51.43 -47.20 -22.41
N ASP A 20 52.08 -48.08 -21.66
CA ASP A 20 51.48 -48.77 -20.52
C ASP A 20 52.11 -48.26 -19.23
N SER A 21 51.32 -48.16 -18.18
CA SER A 21 51.72 -47.66 -16.87
C SER A 21 51.14 -48.54 -15.78
N ASP A 22 51.95 -48.89 -14.78
CA ASP A 22 51.51 -49.69 -13.63
C ASP A 22 51.13 -48.82 -12.43
N ALA A 23 50.62 -49.45 -11.37
CA ALA A 23 50.20 -48.77 -10.14
C ALA A 23 51.33 -48.09 -9.34
N ALA A 24 52.59 -48.27 -9.73
CA ALA A 24 53.75 -47.62 -9.13
C ALA A 24 54.29 -46.45 -9.97
N THR A 25 53.85 -46.29 -11.22
CA THR A 25 54.26 -45.19 -12.08
C THR A 25 53.43 -43.93 -11.85
N ASN A 26 54.11 -42.79 -11.63
CA ASN A 26 53.45 -41.50 -11.48
C ASN A 26 52.90 -40.98 -12.83
N HIS A 27 53.64 -41.21 -13.92
CA HIS A 27 53.26 -40.80 -15.28
C HIS A 27 53.73 -41.81 -16.32
N ALA A 28 52.83 -42.20 -17.23
CA ALA A 28 53.17 -42.97 -18.43
C ALA A 28 53.91 -42.09 -19.46
N VAL A 29 53.49 -40.82 -19.56
CA VAL A 29 54.09 -39.78 -20.39
C VAL A 29 54.14 -38.50 -19.59
N HIS A 30 55.31 -37.88 -19.50
CA HIS A 30 55.49 -36.59 -18.85
C HIS A 30 56.08 -35.59 -19.84
N LEU A 31 55.27 -34.64 -20.29
CA LEU A 31 55.71 -33.53 -21.13
C LEU A 31 56.02 -32.34 -20.23
N ILE A 32 57.31 -32.03 -20.04
CA ILE A 32 57.77 -30.90 -19.23
C ILE A 32 58.35 -29.83 -20.16
N GLY A 33 57.77 -28.63 -20.12
CA GLY A 33 58.39 -27.43 -20.66
C GLY A 33 59.19 -26.73 -19.58
N ALA A 34 60.45 -26.42 -19.83
CA ALA A 34 61.23 -25.54 -18.95
C ALA A 34 61.11 -24.10 -19.46
N GLY A 35 60.59 -23.19 -18.64
CA GLY A 35 60.44 -21.76 -18.95
C GLY A 35 59.07 -21.36 -19.51
N ASP A 36 58.92 -20.08 -19.83
CA ASP A 36 57.66 -19.52 -20.35
C ASP A 36 57.40 -20.03 -21.77
N LEU A 37 56.18 -20.52 -22.02
CA LEU A 37 55.72 -20.84 -23.35
C LEU A 37 55.43 -19.52 -24.09
N ALA A 38 56.19 -19.23 -25.15
CA ALA A 38 55.94 -18.03 -25.96
C ALA A 38 54.53 -18.03 -26.56
N ASN A 39 54.00 -16.84 -26.87
CA ASN A 39 52.68 -16.69 -27.50
C ASN A 39 52.51 -17.63 -28.71
N ASP A 40 51.29 -18.18 -28.85
CA ASP A 40 50.89 -19.08 -29.94
C ASP A 40 51.73 -20.37 -30.04
N LYS A 41 52.31 -20.82 -28.93
CA LYS A 41 52.93 -22.14 -28.80
C LYS A 41 52.11 -23.00 -27.85
N ALA A 42 52.15 -24.31 -28.08
CA ALA A 42 51.50 -25.31 -27.25
C ALA A 42 52.52 -26.38 -26.86
N MET A 43 52.49 -26.81 -25.60
CA MET A 43 53.23 -28.00 -25.17
C MET A 43 52.68 -29.28 -25.82
N LEU A 44 51.38 -29.30 -26.08
CA LEU A 44 50.69 -30.34 -26.83
C LEU A 44 49.70 -29.66 -27.78
N CYS A 45 49.93 -29.78 -29.09
CA CYS A 45 48.99 -29.37 -30.12
C CYS A 45 48.36 -30.63 -30.72
N VAL A 46 47.04 -30.74 -30.64
CA VAL A 46 46.27 -31.81 -31.27
C VAL A 46 45.29 -31.16 -32.24
N GLU A 47 45.61 -31.25 -33.52
CA GLU A 47 44.85 -30.64 -34.61
C GLU A 47 44.38 -31.72 -35.59
N SER A 48 43.14 -31.60 -36.05
CA SER A 48 42.67 -32.34 -37.24
C SER A 48 42.73 -31.39 -38.43
N THR A 49 43.49 -31.76 -39.45
CA THR A 49 43.56 -31.02 -40.72
C THR A 49 42.39 -31.32 -41.66
N ALA A 50 41.48 -32.23 -41.27
CA ALA A 50 40.25 -32.51 -42.01
C ALA A 50 39.16 -31.45 -41.73
N THR A 51 38.29 -31.21 -42.71
CA THR A 51 37.27 -30.15 -42.67
C THR A 51 36.21 -30.32 -41.57
N ALA A 52 36.05 -31.52 -41.02
CA ALA A 52 35.21 -31.81 -39.85
C ALA A 52 35.59 -33.14 -39.20
N LEU A 53 35.45 -33.24 -37.88
CA LEU A 53 35.43 -34.54 -37.19
C LEU A 53 34.14 -35.28 -37.57
N VAL A 54 34.24 -36.57 -37.87
CA VAL A 54 33.04 -37.40 -38.10
C VAL A 54 32.27 -37.54 -36.79
N ALA A 55 30.93 -37.51 -36.84
CA ALA A 55 30.06 -37.62 -35.67
C ALA A 55 30.48 -38.79 -34.74
N GLY A 56 30.63 -38.50 -33.44
CA GLY A 56 31.09 -39.46 -32.44
C GLY A 56 32.62 -39.61 -32.29
N SER A 57 33.40 -38.90 -33.11
CA SER A 57 34.87 -38.82 -32.98
C SER A 57 35.30 -37.71 -32.03
N SER A 58 36.50 -37.80 -31.48
CA SER A 58 37.08 -36.77 -30.61
C SER A 58 38.55 -36.58 -30.96
N LEU A 59 39.03 -35.33 -30.94
CA LEU A 59 40.47 -35.02 -31.05
C LEU A 59 41.24 -35.55 -29.85
N VAL A 60 40.65 -35.39 -28.67
CA VAL A 60 41.15 -35.91 -27.41
C VAL A 60 40.00 -36.64 -26.74
N LYS A 61 40.21 -37.92 -26.42
CA LYS A 61 39.25 -38.74 -25.69
C LYS A 61 39.93 -39.27 -24.44
N ILE A 62 39.46 -38.83 -23.28
CA ILE A 62 39.92 -39.35 -21.99
C ILE A 62 38.80 -40.26 -21.48
N LEU A 63 39.13 -41.54 -21.30
CA LEU A 63 38.24 -42.57 -20.83
C LEU A 63 38.86 -43.19 -19.59
N ASP A 64 38.08 -43.29 -18.52
CA ASP A 64 38.33 -44.28 -17.49
C ASP A 64 37.48 -45.52 -17.82
N SER A 65 38.14 -46.60 -18.27
CA SER A 65 37.47 -47.86 -18.58
C SER A 65 37.37 -48.80 -17.37
N GLY A 66 37.82 -48.38 -16.19
CA GLY A 66 37.75 -49.16 -14.96
C GLY A 66 36.33 -49.15 -14.38
N SER A 67 35.71 -50.33 -14.27
CA SER A 67 34.48 -50.48 -13.49
C SER A 67 34.77 -50.16 -12.02
N ALA A 68 34.07 -49.17 -11.47
CA ALA A 68 34.24 -48.66 -10.10
C ALA A 68 34.39 -49.76 -9.02
N ALA A 69 35.42 -49.66 -8.18
CA ALA A 69 35.44 -50.30 -6.85
C ALA A 69 36.48 -49.66 -5.92
N GLY A 70 36.13 -48.51 -5.33
CA GLY A 70 36.89 -47.91 -4.24
C GLY A 70 36.24 -46.58 -3.83
N ALA A 71 35.31 -46.63 -2.88
CA ALA A 71 34.66 -45.44 -2.34
C ALA A 71 35.71 -44.45 -1.83
N GLY A 72 35.88 -43.31 -2.53
CA GLY A 72 36.64 -42.16 -2.04
C GLY A 72 37.63 -41.50 -3.01
N ALA A 73 37.96 -42.08 -4.17
CA ALA A 73 38.85 -41.43 -5.14
C ALA A 73 38.04 -40.69 -6.21
N THR A 74 38.13 -39.35 -6.25
CA THR A 74 37.56 -38.54 -7.33
C THR A 74 38.35 -38.81 -8.60
N VAL A 75 37.74 -39.51 -9.57
CA VAL A 75 38.34 -39.69 -10.89
C VAL A 75 38.10 -38.41 -11.69
N TYR A 76 39.11 -37.56 -11.80
CA TYR A 76 39.05 -36.41 -12.70
C TYR A 76 39.37 -36.90 -14.12
N GLY A 77 38.36 -36.91 -15.00
CA GLY A 77 38.58 -37.16 -16.43
C GLY A 77 39.47 -36.08 -17.07
N LEU A 78 39.41 -34.86 -16.53
CA LEU A 78 40.28 -33.74 -16.90
C LEU A 78 40.33 -32.77 -15.70
N GLU A 79 41.47 -32.71 -15.01
CA GLU A 79 41.72 -31.68 -14.00
C GLU A 79 42.44 -30.50 -14.67
N ILE A 80 41.81 -29.33 -14.65
CA ILE A 80 42.40 -28.10 -15.21
C ILE A 80 42.67 -27.15 -14.05
N THR A 81 43.88 -27.25 -13.51
CA THR A 81 44.36 -26.35 -12.46
C THR A 81 45.08 -25.18 -13.11
N MET A 82 44.48 -23.99 -13.00
CA MET A 82 45.07 -22.74 -13.48
C MET A 82 45.56 -21.92 -12.28
N ASP A 83 46.67 -21.20 -12.44
CA ASP A 83 47.00 -20.13 -11.50
C ASP A 83 45.97 -18.99 -11.65
N GLY A 84 45.73 -18.23 -10.57
CA GLY A 84 44.61 -17.29 -10.46
C GLY A 84 44.65 -16.05 -11.39
N THR A 85 45.47 -16.04 -12.46
CA THR A 85 45.64 -14.89 -13.34
C THR A 85 45.22 -15.10 -14.80
N ASN A 86 45.06 -16.34 -15.28
CA ASN A 86 44.67 -16.64 -16.67
C ASN A 86 43.56 -17.70 -16.69
N LEU A 87 42.32 -17.33 -17.04
CA LEU A 87 41.18 -18.24 -16.95
C LEU A 87 40.41 -18.39 -18.27
N GLU A 88 40.91 -19.28 -19.12
CA GLU A 88 40.13 -19.97 -20.16
C GLU A 88 40.31 -21.48 -19.98
N GLY A 89 40.10 -21.98 -18.76
CA GLY A 89 40.23 -23.42 -18.49
C GLY A 89 39.31 -24.25 -19.36
N LEU A 90 38.14 -23.70 -19.71
CA LEU A 90 37.22 -24.29 -20.66
C LEU A 90 36.55 -23.19 -21.49
N HIS A 91 37.12 -22.91 -22.67
CA HIS A 91 36.49 -22.05 -23.67
C HIS A 91 35.59 -22.89 -24.59
N VAL A 92 34.30 -22.57 -24.65
CA VAL A 92 33.34 -23.22 -25.57
C VAL A 92 32.75 -22.14 -26.46
N GLU A 93 33.29 -22.00 -27.68
CA GLU A 93 32.94 -20.90 -28.61
C GLU A 93 31.61 -21.16 -29.35
N ALA A 94 31.28 -22.43 -29.59
CA ALA A 94 30.06 -22.84 -30.28
C ALA A 94 29.62 -24.24 -29.82
N GLY A 95 28.55 -24.33 -29.02
CA GLY A 95 27.99 -25.61 -28.61
C GLY A 95 27.17 -25.55 -27.31
N THR A 96 26.52 -26.67 -26.99
CA THR A 96 25.84 -26.87 -25.72
C THR A 96 26.79 -27.50 -24.72
N SER A 97 27.04 -26.84 -23.58
CA SER A 97 27.69 -27.47 -22.43
C SER A 97 26.63 -28.10 -21.53
N LEU A 98 26.76 -29.40 -21.27
CA LEU A 98 25.90 -30.13 -20.34
C LEU A 98 26.69 -30.51 -19.10
N PHE A 99 26.29 -29.96 -17.95
CA PHE A 99 26.75 -30.42 -16.64
C PHE A 99 25.69 -31.36 -16.08
N VAL A 100 26.04 -32.65 -15.93
CA VAL A 100 25.14 -33.68 -15.39
C VAL A 100 25.17 -33.77 -13.86
N GLU A 101 26.04 -32.98 -13.23
CA GLU A 101 26.23 -32.89 -11.78
C GLU A 101 26.13 -31.43 -11.31
N ALA A 102 26.21 -31.23 -10.00
CA ALA A 102 26.18 -29.89 -9.40
C ALA A 102 27.38 -29.05 -9.85
N VAL A 103 27.12 -27.81 -10.25
CA VAL A 103 28.15 -26.81 -10.52
C VAL A 103 28.31 -25.93 -9.29
N THR A 104 29.47 -25.98 -8.65
CA THR A 104 29.82 -25.11 -7.53
C THR A 104 30.79 -24.04 -8.00
N MET A 105 30.58 -22.80 -7.57
CA MET A 105 31.49 -21.69 -7.80
C MET A 105 32.18 -21.31 -6.49
N GLY A 106 33.46 -20.94 -6.57
CA GLY A 106 34.19 -20.43 -5.40
C GLY A 106 33.59 -19.13 -4.85
N THR A 107 33.97 -18.76 -3.63
CA THR A 107 33.34 -17.69 -2.82
C THR A 107 33.01 -16.40 -3.58
N THR A 108 34.01 -15.74 -4.15
CA THR A 108 33.86 -14.47 -4.87
C THR A 108 33.68 -14.65 -6.38
N ALA A 109 33.64 -15.90 -6.85
CA ALA A 109 33.45 -16.19 -8.26
C ALA A 109 32.03 -15.84 -8.68
N LYS A 110 31.86 -15.42 -9.94
CA LYS A 110 30.57 -14.98 -10.46
C LYS A 110 30.21 -15.75 -11.72
N LEU A 111 28.94 -16.16 -11.81
CA LEU A 111 28.36 -16.63 -13.05
C LEU A 111 27.82 -15.43 -13.81
N TYR A 112 28.43 -15.09 -14.95
CA TYR A 112 27.93 -14.01 -15.82
C TYR A 112 27.19 -14.61 -17.01
N PHE A 113 25.95 -14.19 -17.20
CA PHE A 113 25.17 -14.46 -18.41
C PHE A 113 25.12 -13.18 -19.27
N ARG A 114 25.73 -13.20 -20.46
CA ARG A 114 25.85 -12.03 -21.36
C ARG A 114 24.92 -12.12 -22.57
N ASP A 115 23.74 -12.69 -22.40
CA ASP A 115 22.80 -12.91 -23.51
C ASP A 115 21.56 -12.01 -23.40
N THR A 116 21.02 -11.61 -24.55
CA THR A 116 19.78 -10.83 -24.70
C THR A 116 18.51 -11.65 -24.47
N GLY A 117 18.61 -12.98 -24.50
CA GLY A 117 17.51 -13.92 -24.32
C GLY A 117 17.74 -14.94 -23.22
N LEU A 118 18.54 -14.59 -22.19
CA LEU A 118 18.87 -15.49 -21.08
C LEU A 118 17.62 -16.20 -20.55
N TYR A 119 17.62 -17.52 -20.66
CA TYR A 119 16.54 -18.38 -20.20
C TYR A 119 17.05 -19.34 -19.11
N ILE A 120 16.64 -19.11 -17.87
CA ILE A 120 16.92 -19.99 -16.73
C ILE A 120 15.66 -20.80 -16.45
N TYR A 121 15.71 -22.10 -16.76
CA TYR A 121 14.57 -23.02 -16.63
C TYR A 121 14.74 -23.97 -15.45
N SER A 122 13.66 -24.20 -14.70
CA SER A 122 13.56 -25.28 -13.70
C SER A 122 12.51 -26.29 -14.17
N ASN A 123 12.86 -27.57 -14.25
CA ASN A 123 11.96 -28.65 -14.73
C ASN A 123 11.06 -29.20 -13.61
N ALA A 124 10.09 -30.05 -14.01
CA ALA A 124 9.10 -30.88 -13.29
C ALA A 124 8.56 -30.48 -11.89
N ASN A 125 9.39 -30.02 -10.96
CA ASN A 125 8.97 -29.46 -9.68
C ASN A 125 8.88 -27.92 -9.69
N GLY A 126 9.32 -27.26 -10.77
CA GLY A 126 8.92 -25.90 -11.19
C GLY A 126 9.43 -24.76 -10.31
N LYS A 127 10.44 -25.02 -9.46
CA LYS A 127 10.99 -24.01 -8.54
C LYS A 127 12.36 -23.58 -9.00
N LEU A 128 12.48 -22.31 -9.37
CA LEU A 128 13.76 -21.61 -9.37
C LEU A 128 13.94 -21.03 -7.97
N THR A 129 14.81 -21.64 -7.17
CA THR A 129 15.17 -21.11 -5.85
C THR A 129 16.38 -20.22 -6.01
N ILE A 130 16.18 -18.91 -5.82
CA ILE A 130 17.27 -17.95 -5.62
C ILE A 130 17.28 -17.69 -4.12
N ALA A 131 18.17 -18.38 -3.43
CA ALA A 131 18.36 -18.22 -2.00
C ALA A 131 19.74 -17.67 -1.76
N SER A 132 19.81 -16.83 -0.76
CA SER A 132 21.01 -16.25 -0.22
C SER A 132 21.17 -16.82 1.20
N ASP A 133 22.35 -17.32 1.51
CA ASP A 133 22.62 -18.10 2.72
C ASP A 133 23.42 -17.30 3.76
N GLY A 134 23.54 -15.98 3.56
CA GLY A 134 24.32 -15.10 4.41
C GLY A 134 23.56 -14.69 5.67
N GLY A 135 24.26 -14.55 6.80
CA GLY A 135 23.70 -13.98 8.03
C GLY A 135 23.41 -12.46 7.96
N GLY A 136 23.20 -11.91 6.75
CA GLY A 136 23.05 -10.48 6.46
C GLY A 136 21.79 -10.16 5.66
N ALA A 137 21.62 -8.88 5.31
CA ALA A 137 20.59 -8.48 4.35
C ALA A 137 21.01 -8.97 2.98
N ASP A 138 20.37 -10.03 2.53
CA ASP A 138 20.62 -10.56 1.21
C ASP A 138 19.63 -9.98 0.21
N ASP A 139 20.16 -9.39 -0.87
CA ASP A 139 19.36 -8.65 -1.83
C ASP A 139 19.27 -9.40 -3.17
N ILE A 140 18.04 -9.69 -3.60
CA ILE A 140 17.76 -10.00 -5.00
C ILE A 140 17.34 -8.69 -5.68
N THR A 141 18.26 -8.08 -6.42
CA THR A 141 17.96 -6.86 -7.19
C THR A 141 17.47 -7.21 -8.58
N LEU A 142 16.20 -6.93 -8.88
CA LEU A 142 15.61 -7.04 -10.21
C LEU A 142 15.34 -5.63 -10.74
N SER A 143 15.95 -5.28 -11.87
CA SER A 143 15.67 -4.01 -12.55
C SER A 143 14.70 -4.23 -13.71
N GLY A 144 13.73 -3.32 -13.88
CA GLY A 144 12.70 -3.41 -14.91
C GLY A 144 11.38 -4.03 -14.43
N THR A 145 10.67 -4.70 -15.34
CA THR A 145 9.34 -5.27 -15.08
C THR A 145 9.45 -6.74 -14.65
N VAL A 146 8.80 -7.07 -13.53
CA VAL A 146 8.60 -8.46 -13.09
C VAL A 146 7.16 -8.86 -13.41
N THR A 147 6.98 -9.85 -14.29
CA THR A 147 5.66 -10.41 -14.64
C THR A 147 5.49 -11.78 -14.00
N THR A 148 4.38 -12.00 -13.29
CA THR A 148 3.98 -13.31 -12.77
C THR A 148 2.65 -13.73 -13.41
N ASP A 149 2.50 -15.00 -13.77
CA ASP A 149 1.26 -15.52 -14.38
C ASP A 149 0.08 -15.58 -13.38
N ALA A 150 0.38 -15.64 -12.08
CA ALA A 150 -0.63 -15.67 -11.01
C ALA A 150 -0.30 -14.65 -9.91
N ILE A 151 0.07 -15.14 -8.71
CA ILE A 151 0.19 -14.33 -7.50
C ILE A 151 1.67 -14.10 -7.17
N LEU A 152 2.03 -12.84 -6.90
CA LEU A 152 3.26 -12.49 -6.20
C LEU A 152 2.97 -12.46 -4.69
N THR A 153 3.42 -13.50 -3.97
CA THR A 153 3.30 -13.55 -2.50
C THR A 153 4.55 -12.94 -1.86
N LEU A 154 4.38 -11.88 -1.08
CA LEU A 154 5.44 -11.25 -0.30
C LEU A 154 5.26 -11.64 1.18
N GLY A 155 6.23 -12.37 1.73
CA GLY A 155 6.16 -12.92 3.10
C GLY A 155 6.34 -11.89 4.23
N ALA A 156 6.66 -10.65 3.88
CA ALA A 156 6.89 -9.55 4.82
C ALA A 156 6.34 -8.22 4.27
N ALA A 157 6.41 -7.15 5.07
CA ALA A 157 6.00 -5.82 4.65
C ALA A 157 6.78 -5.37 3.41
N VAL A 158 6.08 -4.76 2.44
CA VAL A 158 6.72 -4.08 1.31
C VAL A 158 7.27 -2.76 1.82
N ALA A 159 8.52 -2.77 2.28
CA ALA A 159 9.23 -1.58 2.69
C ALA A 159 9.75 -0.85 1.44
N CYS A 160 8.95 0.04 0.88
CA CYS A 160 9.37 0.92 -0.19
C CYS A 160 9.59 2.34 0.35
N ALA A 161 10.78 2.90 0.14
CA ALA A 161 11.02 4.31 0.40
C ALA A 161 10.25 5.13 -0.63
N ASN A 162 9.19 5.84 -0.21
CA ASN A 162 8.45 6.84 -0.99
C ASN A 162 8.12 6.42 -2.45
N GLN A 163 7.45 5.28 -2.62
CA GLN A 163 7.01 4.83 -3.94
C GLN A 163 5.51 5.04 -4.11
N ASP A 164 5.15 5.63 -5.25
CA ASP A 164 3.76 5.68 -5.71
C ASP A 164 3.37 4.29 -6.21
N PHE A 165 2.40 3.67 -5.54
CA PHE A 165 1.75 2.46 -6.03
C PHE A 165 0.78 2.84 -7.17
N THR A 166 1.30 3.11 -8.36
CA THR A 166 0.51 3.45 -9.55
C THR A 166 0.05 2.19 -10.28
N ALA A 167 -1.17 2.22 -10.84
CA ALA A 167 -1.73 1.14 -11.65
C ALA A 167 -1.85 -0.22 -10.95
N ILE A 168 -1.97 -0.24 -9.61
CA ILE A 168 -2.53 -1.42 -8.94
C ILE A 168 -3.99 -1.51 -9.36
N GLY A 169 -4.44 -2.72 -9.74
CA GLY A 169 -5.86 -3.02 -9.87
C GLY A 169 -6.58 -3.01 -8.52
N ASP A 170 -7.56 -3.89 -8.34
CA ASP A 170 -8.28 -3.97 -7.07
C ASP A 170 -7.37 -4.46 -5.94
N MET A 171 -7.26 -3.67 -4.87
CA MET A 171 -6.62 -4.08 -3.62
C MET A 171 -7.66 -4.72 -2.70
N THR A 172 -7.57 -6.04 -2.51
CA THR A 172 -8.43 -6.76 -1.57
C THR A 172 -7.72 -6.99 -0.25
N PHE A 173 -8.27 -6.44 0.82
CA PHE A 173 -7.80 -6.65 2.19
C PHE A 173 -8.66 -7.73 2.86
N THR A 174 -8.05 -8.81 3.33
CA THR A 174 -8.78 -9.86 4.08
C THR A 174 -9.17 -9.36 5.47
N SER A 175 -10.13 -10.04 6.11
CA SER A 175 -10.52 -9.73 7.50
C SER A 175 -9.31 -9.59 8.42
N GLY A 176 -9.31 -8.53 9.24
CA GLY A 176 -8.20 -8.19 10.15
C GLY A 176 -7.03 -7.44 9.50
N SER A 177 -7.07 -7.17 8.19
CA SER A 177 -6.11 -6.27 7.55
C SER A 177 -6.35 -4.82 7.96
N LEU A 178 -5.28 -4.08 8.21
CA LEU A 178 -5.35 -2.65 8.53
C LEU A 178 -4.62 -1.85 7.45
N LEU A 179 -5.31 -0.86 6.88
CA LEU A 179 -4.69 0.21 6.12
C LEU A 179 -4.37 1.36 7.08
N ARG A 180 -3.07 1.56 7.39
CA ARG A 180 -2.59 2.57 8.33
C ARG A 180 -1.66 3.56 7.64
N SER A 181 -1.74 4.84 8.00
CA SER A 181 -0.69 5.80 7.67
C SER A 181 0.58 5.48 8.48
N GLY A 182 1.75 5.56 7.84
CA GLY A 182 3.04 5.26 8.47
C GLY A 182 3.35 6.23 9.62
N SER A 183 4.02 5.72 10.65
CA SER A 183 4.08 6.32 11.99
C SER A 183 4.93 7.60 12.15
N THR A 184 5.52 8.20 11.12
CA THR A 184 6.48 9.31 11.31
C THR A 184 6.07 10.66 10.73
N ASN A 185 5.21 10.70 9.72
CA ASN A 185 4.88 11.94 9.03
C ASN A 185 3.37 12.06 8.93
N THR A 186 2.76 12.76 9.90
CA THR A 186 1.35 13.19 9.93
C THR A 186 0.34 12.10 9.54
N ASN A 187 -0.37 11.54 10.54
CA ASN A 187 -1.36 10.44 10.54
C ASN A 187 -2.44 10.36 9.41
N THR A 188 -2.31 11.01 8.27
CA THR A 188 -3.28 11.04 7.18
C THR A 188 -3.10 9.84 6.26
N LEU A 189 -4.05 8.91 6.31
CA LEU A 189 -4.31 8.03 5.18
C LEU A 189 -5.07 8.86 4.14
N LEU A 190 -4.40 9.27 3.07
CA LEU A 190 -5.06 9.97 1.97
C LEU A 190 -5.72 8.93 1.06
N LEU A 191 -7.04 8.79 1.20
CA LEU A 191 -7.87 8.19 0.18
C LEU A 191 -8.34 9.35 -0.68
N ALA A 192 -7.92 9.39 -1.95
CA ALA A 192 -8.38 10.38 -2.92
C ALA A 192 -8.92 9.61 -4.13
N ALA A 193 -10.10 9.99 -4.61
CA ALA A 193 -10.51 9.56 -5.94
C ALA A 193 -9.66 10.31 -6.96
N ASN A 194 -9.14 9.59 -7.97
CA ASN A 194 -8.32 10.17 -9.04
C ASN A 194 -9.16 10.77 -10.19
N ASP A 195 -10.49 10.69 -10.11
CA ASP A 195 -11.46 11.16 -11.09
C ASP A 195 -12.70 11.70 -10.34
N THR A 196 -13.67 12.23 -11.09
CA THR A 196 -15.03 12.70 -10.75
C THR A 196 -15.91 11.75 -9.91
N THR A 197 -15.37 10.65 -9.40
CA THR A 197 -16.07 9.64 -8.60
C THR A 197 -15.86 9.85 -7.10
N PHE A 198 -16.78 9.29 -6.32
CA PHE A 198 -16.73 9.32 -4.86
C PHE A 198 -15.88 8.18 -4.31
N ILE A 199 -15.18 8.44 -3.20
CA ILE A 199 -14.66 7.35 -2.38
C ILE A 199 -15.86 6.69 -1.71
N THR A 200 -16.17 5.46 -2.10
CA THR A 200 -17.26 4.70 -1.49
C THR A 200 -16.69 3.86 -0.35
N LEU A 201 -17.15 4.12 0.87
CA LEU A 201 -16.91 3.26 2.02
C LEU A 201 -18.21 2.52 2.33
N THR A 202 -18.29 1.24 1.97
CA THR A 202 -19.44 0.38 2.25
C THR A 202 -19.09 -0.58 3.38
N THR A 203 -20.02 -0.74 4.31
CA THR A 203 -19.92 -1.74 5.37
C THR A 203 -21.09 -2.71 5.29
N GLY A 204 -21.00 -3.86 5.97
CA GLY A 204 -22.15 -4.74 6.11
C GLY A 204 -23.30 -4.05 6.84
N ALA A 205 -24.53 -4.58 6.73
CA ALA A 205 -25.73 -3.98 7.35
C ALA A 205 -25.64 -3.83 8.88
N THR A 206 -24.78 -4.60 9.54
CA THR A 206 -24.55 -4.59 11.00
C THR A 206 -23.31 -3.79 11.42
N ASP A 207 -22.49 -3.39 10.45
CA ASP A 207 -21.21 -2.76 10.70
C ASP A 207 -21.37 -1.25 10.83
N THR A 208 -20.48 -0.62 11.60
CA THR A 208 -20.50 0.84 11.79
C THR A 208 -19.18 1.47 11.35
N MET A 209 -19.27 2.62 10.69
CA MET A 209 -18.12 3.49 10.42
C MET A 209 -17.99 4.50 11.55
N ALA A 210 -16.91 4.41 12.32
CA ALA A 210 -16.63 5.36 13.40
C ALA A 210 -15.58 6.38 12.95
N PHE A 211 -15.92 7.66 13.06
CA PHE A 211 -15.00 8.77 12.86
C PHE A 211 -14.79 9.50 14.18
N GLY A 212 -13.54 9.75 14.58
CA GLY A 212 -13.26 10.55 15.77
C GLY A 212 -13.66 12.02 15.56
N ALA A 213 -13.35 12.57 14.39
CA ALA A 213 -13.83 13.86 13.90
C ALA A 213 -14.17 13.74 12.41
N PHE A 214 -15.23 14.41 11.98
CA PHE A 214 -15.66 14.45 10.58
C PHE A 214 -15.71 15.91 10.12
N THR A 215 -15.17 16.20 8.95
CA THR A 215 -15.17 17.53 8.33
C THR A 215 -15.45 17.39 6.85
N ALA A 216 -16.51 18.03 6.36
CA ALA A 216 -16.87 18.09 4.95
C ALA A 216 -16.70 19.53 4.45
N ASN A 217 -16.08 19.70 3.28
CA ASN A 217 -15.95 21.01 2.61
C ASN A 217 -17.12 21.33 1.66
N GLY A 218 -18.13 20.46 1.61
CA GLY A 218 -19.33 20.62 0.81
C GLY A 218 -20.55 20.05 1.53
N ASP A 219 -21.59 19.75 0.78
CA ASP A 219 -22.85 19.28 1.33
C ASP A 219 -22.74 17.85 1.89
N ILE A 220 -23.50 17.59 2.95
CA ILE A 220 -23.74 16.25 3.48
C ILE A 220 -25.16 15.86 3.07
N THR A 221 -25.29 14.84 2.24
CA THR A 221 -26.60 14.29 1.86
C THR A 221 -26.88 13.01 2.66
N MET A 222 -28.03 12.95 3.32
CA MET A 222 -28.54 11.74 3.97
C MET A 222 -29.67 11.15 3.13
N GLY A 223 -29.61 9.85 2.84
CA GLY A 223 -30.69 9.17 2.15
C GLY A 223 -31.97 9.09 2.98
N ASP A 224 -33.07 8.68 2.35
CA ASP A 224 -34.38 8.61 2.98
C ASP A 224 -34.42 7.69 4.22
N ALA A 225 -35.29 8.02 5.16
CA ALA A 225 -35.49 7.28 6.40
C ALA A 225 -34.19 7.03 7.18
N LYS A 226 -33.36 8.08 7.32
CA LYS A 226 -32.17 8.09 8.16
C LYS A 226 -32.31 9.14 9.25
N ASN A 227 -31.80 8.82 10.44
CA ASN A 227 -31.86 9.69 11.61
C ASN A 227 -30.45 10.18 11.95
N ILE A 228 -30.37 11.37 12.55
CA ILE A 228 -29.18 11.83 13.26
C ILE A 228 -29.34 11.39 14.72
N ALA A 229 -28.75 10.25 15.08
CA ALA A 229 -28.79 9.73 16.45
C ALA A 229 -27.66 10.35 17.28
N LEU A 230 -28.02 10.92 18.43
CA LEU A 230 -27.10 11.56 19.37
C LEU A 230 -27.05 10.77 20.69
N ASN A 231 -25.94 10.88 21.44
CA ASN A 231 -25.80 10.21 22.74
C ASN A 231 -26.62 10.94 23.83
N THR A 232 -27.04 10.21 24.86
CA THR A 232 -27.95 10.67 25.93
C THR A 232 -27.25 11.31 27.14
N THR A 233 -25.91 11.29 27.21
CA THR A 233 -25.18 11.69 28.43
C THR A 233 -24.69 13.14 28.43
N THR A 234 -23.80 13.52 27.52
CA THR A 234 -23.10 14.82 27.54
C THR A 234 -23.75 15.88 26.63
N GLY A 235 -24.83 15.52 25.93
CA GLY A 235 -25.47 16.36 24.92
C GLY A 235 -24.62 16.57 23.66
N THR A 236 -25.21 17.10 22.61
CA THR A 236 -24.50 17.44 21.36
C THR A 236 -24.92 18.85 20.92
N LYS A 237 -23.95 19.67 20.54
CA LYS A 237 -24.21 20.99 19.95
C LYS A 237 -24.32 20.88 18.44
N ILE A 238 -25.33 21.52 17.86
CA ILE A 238 -25.46 21.77 16.43
C ILE A 238 -25.30 23.28 16.26
N GLY A 239 -24.25 23.72 15.54
CA GLY A 239 -23.82 25.12 15.58
C GLY A 239 -23.07 25.45 16.87
N THR A 240 -21.75 25.32 16.86
CA THR A 240 -20.86 25.58 18.01
C THR A 240 -20.47 27.04 18.16
N ALA A 241 -20.66 27.87 17.13
CA ALA A 241 -20.41 29.31 17.15
C ALA A 241 -21.66 30.11 16.74
N THR A 242 -21.81 31.32 17.29
CA THR A 242 -23.00 32.18 17.08
C THR A 242 -23.20 32.60 15.63
N ALA A 243 -22.13 32.66 14.84
CA ALA A 243 -22.17 33.00 13.42
C ALA A 243 -22.44 31.80 12.49
N GLN A 244 -22.45 30.57 13.02
CA GLN A 244 -22.84 29.39 12.22
C GLN A 244 -24.34 29.44 11.98
N LYS A 245 -24.73 29.24 10.71
CA LYS A 245 -26.11 29.34 10.28
C LYS A 245 -26.73 27.97 10.14
N LEU A 246 -27.99 27.84 10.53
CA LEU A 246 -28.80 26.65 10.34
C LEU A 246 -30.00 27.01 9.48
N GLY A 247 -30.38 26.12 8.56
CA GLY A 247 -31.54 26.29 7.68
C GLY A 247 -32.41 25.04 7.72
N PHE A 248 -33.73 25.23 7.69
CA PHE A 248 -34.73 24.16 7.70
C PHE A 248 -35.70 24.35 6.52
N TYR A 249 -36.20 23.26 5.95
CA TYR A 249 -37.22 23.27 4.88
C TYR A 249 -36.93 24.23 3.72
N ASN A 250 -35.67 24.32 3.29
CA ASN A 250 -35.21 25.22 2.21
C ASN A 250 -35.33 26.73 2.52
N ALA A 251 -35.57 27.12 3.78
CA ALA A 251 -35.45 28.51 4.21
C ALA A 251 -33.99 28.97 4.16
N THR A 252 -33.77 30.28 3.98
CA THR A 252 -32.41 30.85 4.02
C THR A 252 -31.79 30.60 5.40
N PRO A 253 -30.60 29.98 5.50
CA PRO A 253 -29.99 29.72 6.80
C PRO A 253 -29.78 31.01 7.60
N VAL A 254 -30.16 30.99 8.87
CA VAL A 254 -30.02 32.12 9.80
C VAL A 254 -29.07 31.76 10.93
N ALA A 255 -28.37 32.77 11.44
CA ALA A 255 -27.58 32.63 12.67
C ALA A 255 -28.52 32.52 13.88
N GLN A 256 -27.99 32.10 15.03
CA GLN A 256 -28.78 32.00 16.25
C GLN A 256 -29.47 33.35 16.57
N PRO A 257 -30.81 33.39 16.69
CA PRO A 257 -31.51 34.60 17.10
C PRO A 257 -31.05 35.05 18.49
N GLY A 258 -30.98 36.37 18.70
CA GLY A 258 -30.70 36.92 20.02
C GLY A 258 -31.72 36.46 21.06
N ALA A 259 -31.29 36.37 22.32
CA ALA A 259 -32.16 35.98 23.42
C ALA A 259 -33.34 36.96 23.57
N TYR A 260 -34.53 36.41 23.83
CA TYR A 260 -35.66 37.20 24.28
C TYR A 260 -35.34 37.76 25.65
N THR A 261 -35.31 39.08 25.75
CA THR A 261 -34.98 39.76 27.01
C THR A 261 -36.26 40.28 27.61
N GLN A 262 -36.58 39.90 28.85
CA GLN A 262 -37.73 40.44 29.57
C GLN A 262 -37.35 41.82 30.14
N THR A 263 -37.33 42.85 29.30
CA THR A 263 -37.16 44.25 29.73
C THR A 263 -37.79 45.23 28.74
N TYR A 264 -38.71 46.05 29.25
CA TYR A 264 -39.57 47.02 28.57
C TYR A 264 -39.02 47.61 27.26
N SER A 265 -39.70 47.39 26.13
CA SER A 265 -39.69 48.37 25.04
C SER A 265 -40.75 48.06 23.98
N THR A 266 -41.29 49.13 23.40
CA THR A 266 -42.47 49.22 22.53
C THR A 266 -42.26 48.70 21.09
N GLY A 267 -41.58 47.56 20.96
CA GLY A 267 -41.37 46.86 19.69
C GLY A 267 -40.49 45.60 19.80
N ASN A 268 -40.29 45.07 21.01
CA ASN A 268 -39.20 44.15 21.33
C ASN A 268 -39.66 42.72 21.62
N LYS A 269 -38.69 41.79 21.57
CA LYS A 269 -38.71 40.41 22.08
C LYS A 269 -38.91 40.33 23.61
N THR A 270 -39.96 40.95 24.12
CA THR A 270 -40.17 41.30 25.53
C THR A 270 -41.66 41.20 25.87
N VAL A 271 -41.98 40.66 27.06
CA VAL A 271 -43.32 40.78 27.69
C VAL A 271 -43.18 41.61 28.97
N ALA A 272 -43.96 42.68 29.12
CA ALA A 272 -44.10 43.52 30.29
C ALA A 272 -44.82 42.78 31.43
N ASN A 273 -44.44 43.08 32.67
CA ASN A 273 -45.18 42.57 33.82
C ASN A 273 -46.56 43.21 33.87
N ALA A 274 -47.59 42.44 34.23
CA ALA A 274 -48.96 42.94 34.30
C ALA A 274 -49.04 44.22 35.15
N THR A 275 -49.60 45.26 34.55
CA THR A 275 -49.78 46.57 35.18
C THR A 275 -51.15 46.71 35.81
N CYS A 276 -52.12 45.88 35.40
CA CYS A 276 -53.44 45.83 36.02
C CYS A 276 -53.36 45.30 37.46
N ALA A 277 -53.74 46.13 38.43
CA ALA A 277 -53.88 45.74 39.82
C ALA A 277 -55.32 45.34 40.18
N SER A 278 -55.53 44.68 41.33
CA SER A 278 -56.90 44.46 41.84
C SER A 278 -57.57 45.79 42.10
N MET A 279 -58.80 45.97 41.62
CA MET A 279 -59.55 47.23 41.78
C MET A 279 -59.98 47.54 43.23
N GLY A 280 -59.72 46.63 44.18
CA GLY A 280 -60.08 46.77 45.59
C GLY A 280 -61.59 46.70 45.83
N ASP A 281 -62.03 47.05 47.05
CA ASP A 281 -63.46 47.13 47.39
C ASP A 281 -64.12 48.32 46.67
N LEU A 282 -65.12 48.02 45.84
CA LEU A 282 -65.96 49.00 45.16
C LEU A 282 -67.24 49.33 45.97
N VAL A 283 -67.33 48.84 47.21
CA VAL A 283 -68.58 48.74 47.99
C VAL A 283 -69.24 50.10 48.16
N ALA A 284 -70.51 50.19 47.74
CA ALA A 284 -71.37 51.30 48.07
C ALA A 284 -71.64 51.32 49.57
N THR A 285 -71.47 52.48 50.20
CA THR A 285 -71.81 52.74 51.62
C THR A 285 -73.32 52.54 51.91
N SER A 286 -74.13 52.18 50.91
CA SER A 286 -75.60 52.13 50.96
C SER A 286 -76.21 50.98 50.14
N GLY A 287 -75.63 49.77 50.19
CA GLY A 287 -76.33 48.53 49.77
C GLY A 287 -76.63 48.35 48.27
N GLY A 288 -76.08 49.19 47.39
CA GLY A 288 -76.19 49.04 45.94
C GLY A 288 -75.02 48.25 45.34
N TRP A 289 -75.30 47.33 44.42
CA TRP A 289 -74.30 46.65 43.60
C TRP A 289 -73.78 47.62 42.53
N GLY A 290 -72.78 48.46 42.87
CA GLY A 290 -72.18 49.39 41.91
C GLY A 290 -71.15 50.36 42.51
N ALA A 291 -70.31 50.93 41.65
CA ALA A 291 -69.35 51.97 42.00
C ALA A 291 -70.09 53.21 42.55
N SER A 292 -69.92 53.49 43.84
CA SER A 292 -70.66 54.53 44.56
C SER A 292 -70.06 55.93 44.49
N SER A 293 -68.98 56.14 43.73
CA SER A 293 -68.29 57.43 43.59
C SER A 293 -67.57 57.51 42.25
N GLU A 294 -67.29 58.75 41.81
CA GLU A 294 -66.43 59.04 40.65
C GLU A 294 -65.08 58.32 40.76
N ILE A 295 -64.49 58.31 41.96
CA ILE A 295 -63.22 57.61 42.27
C ILE A 295 -63.31 56.11 41.97
N ASN A 296 -64.44 55.46 42.25
CA ASN A 296 -64.60 54.04 41.97
C ASN A 296 -64.76 53.75 40.48
N PHE A 297 -65.35 54.67 39.70
CA PHE A 297 -65.38 54.57 38.24
C PHE A 297 -64.00 54.80 37.62
N ASP A 298 -63.22 55.77 38.12
CA ASP A 298 -61.85 56.03 37.64
C ASP A 298 -60.92 54.82 37.83
N LYS A 299 -61.08 54.07 38.94
CA LYS A 299 -60.35 52.82 39.19
C LYS A 299 -60.66 51.74 38.14
N VAL A 300 -61.93 51.61 37.74
CA VAL A 300 -62.35 50.65 36.71
C VAL A 300 -61.71 51.01 35.37
N THR A 301 -61.83 52.28 34.97
CA THR A 301 -61.25 52.78 33.72
C THR A 301 -59.74 52.58 33.68
N THR A 302 -59.05 52.92 34.77
CA THR A 302 -57.59 52.73 34.90
C THR A 302 -57.21 51.25 34.76
N ALA A 303 -57.92 50.34 35.42
CA ALA A 303 -57.64 48.91 35.33
C ALA A 303 -57.89 48.36 33.92
N VAL A 304 -58.95 48.81 33.25
CA VAL A 304 -59.24 48.43 31.85
C VAL A 304 -58.15 48.91 30.90
N ASP A 305 -57.69 50.16 31.04
CA ASP A 305 -56.59 50.70 30.23
C ASP A 305 -55.28 49.93 30.43
N GLN A 306 -54.99 49.55 31.68
CA GLN A 306 -53.85 48.70 32.01
C GLN A 306 -53.96 47.30 31.39
N ILE A 307 -55.15 46.66 31.43
CA ILE A 307 -55.38 45.38 30.76
C ILE A 307 -55.17 45.49 29.25
N ILE A 308 -55.64 46.57 28.63
CA ILE A 308 -55.46 46.79 27.19
C ILE A 308 -53.96 46.90 26.86
N ALA A 309 -53.19 47.64 27.67
CA ALA A 309 -51.75 47.77 27.50
C ALA A 309 -51.02 46.42 27.67
N ASP A 310 -51.34 45.67 28.72
CA ASP A 310 -50.76 44.35 28.99
C ASP A 310 -51.07 43.37 27.84
N ASN A 311 -52.30 43.39 27.29
CA ASN A 311 -52.68 42.56 26.15
C ASN A 311 -51.99 42.98 24.85
N LEU A 312 -51.79 44.28 24.63
CA LEU A 312 -51.09 44.78 23.45
C LEU A 312 -49.64 44.31 23.44
N ASP A 313 -48.98 44.36 24.59
CA ASP A 313 -47.61 43.92 24.76
C ASP A 313 -47.47 42.40 24.54
N LEU A 314 -48.37 41.59 25.10
CA LEU A 314 -48.40 40.15 24.83
C LEU A 314 -48.53 39.84 23.33
N ARG A 315 -49.41 40.58 22.62
CA ARG A 315 -49.58 40.41 21.17
C ARG A 315 -48.31 40.72 20.40
N GLN A 316 -47.57 41.76 20.80
CA GLN A 316 -46.30 42.12 20.17
C GLN A 316 -45.24 41.04 20.38
N ALA A 317 -45.11 40.53 21.60
CA ALA A 317 -44.17 39.45 21.90
C ALA A 317 -44.47 38.17 21.11
N VAL A 318 -45.74 37.76 21.07
CA VAL A 318 -46.18 36.61 20.28
C VAL A 318 -45.90 36.82 18.79
N THR A 319 -46.14 38.03 18.27
CA THR A 319 -45.84 38.36 16.87
C THR A 319 -44.34 38.23 16.60
N SER A 320 -43.47 38.74 17.48
CA SER A 320 -42.02 38.58 17.33
C SER A 320 -41.56 37.13 17.39
N ILE A 321 -42.21 36.29 18.21
CA ILE A 321 -41.93 34.84 18.24
C ILE A 321 -42.31 34.20 16.91
N ILE A 322 -43.48 34.54 16.36
CA ILE A 322 -43.92 34.04 15.06
C ILE A 322 -42.93 34.48 13.97
N ASP A 323 -42.54 35.75 13.95
CA ASP A 323 -41.59 36.28 12.97
C ASP A 323 -40.23 35.57 13.04
N ASP A 324 -39.70 35.32 14.24
CA ASP A 324 -38.48 34.54 14.44
C ASP A 324 -38.62 33.09 13.97
N LEU A 325 -39.73 32.42 14.29
CA LEU A 325 -39.96 31.04 13.87
C LEU A 325 -40.14 30.95 12.35
N GLN A 326 -40.76 31.94 11.72
CA GLN A 326 -40.86 32.06 10.27
C GLN A 326 -39.48 32.31 9.64
N ALA A 327 -38.67 33.19 10.23
CA ALA A 327 -37.29 33.43 9.80
C ALA A 327 -36.41 32.17 9.93
N LEU A 328 -36.66 31.34 10.95
CA LEU A 328 -36.03 30.03 11.11
C LEU A 328 -36.59 28.96 10.16
N GLY A 329 -37.66 29.25 9.43
CA GLY A 329 -38.36 28.30 8.55
C GLY A 329 -39.09 27.19 9.31
N LEU A 330 -39.32 27.35 10.61
CA LEU A 330 -39.96 26.33 11.46
C LEU A 330 -41.50 26.38 11.41
N VAL A 331 -42.05 27.54 11.03
CA VAL A 331 -43.48 27.74 10.80
C VAL A 331 -43.66 28.47 9.46
N GLY A 332 -44.74 28.15 8.75
CA GLY A 332 -45.14 28.78 7.48
C GLY A 332 -46.31 29.73 7.67
#